data_AF-A9NNX9-F1
#
_entry.id   AF-A9NNX9-F1
#
_cell.length_a   1.000
_cell.length_b   1.000
_cell.length_c   1.000
_cell.angle_alpha   90.00
_cell.angle_beta   90.00
_cell.angle_gamma   90.00
#
_symmetry.space_group_name_H-M   'P 1'
#
loop_
_entity.id
_entity.type
_entity.pdbx_description
1 polymer ?
#
loop_
_entity_poly.entity_id
_entity_poly.type
_entity_poly.pdbx_seq_one_letter_code
_entity_poly.pdbx_strand_id
1 'polypeptide(L)'
;MREMEMELELRGCLEKLWDAGSVDGSLGDFSRVAKRALEEEDFEPESVEQVLKKLEKEAESSWDAMNAAEEEQLRAVEAYLRLMDCSMAEFESKSESTVGHFESNADAHFDKLSKLARATHSMADKMSAAAAAASKKHFQAAIAWATSITAEASARKSRKSRSSGLKIH
;
A
#
# COMPACT_ATOMS: atom_id res chain seq x y z
N MET A 1 -8.09 -12.59 -22.68
CA MET A 1 -9.53 -12.30 -22.93
C MET A 1 -9.72 -10.89 -23.47
N ARG A 2 -9.22 -9.83 -22.81
CA ARG A 2 -9.42 -8.43 -23.28
C ARG A 2 -8.75 -8.08 -24.62
N GLU A 3 -7.59 -8.65 -24.94
CA GLU A 3 -6.96 -8.44 -26.27
C GLU A 3 -7.79 -9.03 -27.41
N MET A 4 -8.47 -10.14 -27.16
CA MET A 4 -9.32 -10.81 -28.14
C MET A 4 -10.64 -10.05 -28.37
N GLU A 5 -11.16 -9.36 -27.34
CA GLU A 5 -12.31 -8.47 -27.46
C GLU A 5 -11.97 -7.21 -28.26
N MET A 6 -10.77 -6.64 -28.06
CA MET A 6 -10.31 -5.46 -28.79
C MET A 6 -10.06 -5.74 -30.28
N GLU A 7 -9.51 -6.92 -30.63
CA GLU A 7 -9.39 -7.35 -32.03
C GLU A 7 -10.75 -7.60 -32.70
N LEU A 8 -11.73 -8.11 -31.95
CA LEU A 8 -13.10 -8.31 -32.45
C LEU A 8 -13.84 -6.97 -32.64
N GLU A 9 -13.62 -5.98 -31.77
CA GLU A 9 -14.14 -4.63 -31.93
C GLU A 9 -13.48 -3.89 -33.10
N LEU A 10 -12.17 -4.02 -33.28
CA LEU A 10 -11.44 -3.47 -34.43
C LEU A 10 -11.89 -4.12 -35.75
N ARG A 11 -12.08 -5.44 -35.77
CA ARG A 11 -12.67 -6.15 -36.93
C ARG A 11 -14.10 -5.71 -37.19
N GLY A 12 -14.91 -5.54 -36.15
CA GLY A 12 -16.29 -5.07 -36.28
C GLY A 12 -16.38 -3.61 -36.74
N CYS A 13 -15.43 -2.75 -36.36
CA CYS A 13 -15.31 -1.39 -36.86
C CYS A 13 -14.80 -1.35 -38.30
N LEU A 14 -13.84 -2.21 -38.67
CA LEU A 14 -13.36 -2.36 -40.05
C LEU A 14 -14.43 -2.95 -40.98
N GLU A 15 -15.19 -3.96 -40.54
CA GLU A 15 -16.34 -4.49 -41.28
C GLU A 15 -17.47 -3.47 -41.38
N LYS A 16 -17.72 -2.65 -40.34
CA LYS A 16 -18.70 -1.56 -40.44
C LYS A 16 -18.23 -0.41 -41.33
N LEU A 17 -16.91 -0.14 -41.40
CA LEU A 17 -16.32 0.80 -42.36
C LEU A 17 -16.38 0.24 -43.80
N TRP A 18 -16.30 -1.08 -43.96
CA TRP A 18 -16.42 -1.79 -45.24
C TRP A 18 -17.88 -1.93 -45.71
N ASP A 19 -18.81 -2.24 -44.80
CA ASP A 19 -20.26 -2.37 -45.05
C ASP A 19 -21.01 -1.03 -45.04
N ALA A 20 -20.42 0.06 -44.54
CA ALA A 20 -20.98 1.42 -44.63
C ALA A 20 -21.10 1.91 -46.09
N GLY A 21 -20.56 1.17 -47.06
CA GLY A 21 -21.09 1.11 -48.42
C GLY A 21 -21.06 2.42 -49.19
N SER A 22 -19.95 2.71 -49.86
CA SER A 22 -19.97 3.50 -51.10
C SER A 22 -18.66 3.38 -51.91
N VAL A 23 -17.51 3.09 -51.29
CA VAL A 23 -16.21 3.00 -52.01
C VAL A 23 -16.22 1.93 -53.10
N ASP A 24 -16.77 0.74 -52.85
CA ASP A 24 -16.90 -0.32 -53.87
C ASP A 24 -17.89 0.05 -54.99
N GLY A 25 -18.90 0.88 -54.66
CA GLY A 25 -19.88 1.39 -55.61
C GLY A 25 -19.32 2.47 -56.51
N SER A 26 -18.57 3.43 -55.95
CA SER A 26 -17.92 4.52 -56.67
C SER A 26 -16.70 4.04 -57.45
N LEU A 27 -15.90 3.09 -56.93
CA LEU A 27 -14.88 2.38 -57.71
C LEU A 27 -15.50 1.49 -58.79
N GLY A 28 -16.62 0.83 -58.50
CA GLY A 28 -17.35 0.02 -59.48
C GLY A 28 -17.90 0.88 -60.63
N ASP A 29 -18.46 2.04 -60.31
CA ASP A 29 -18.91 3.03 -61.27
C ASP A 29 -17.73 3.62 -62.07
N PHE A 30 -16.61 3.92 -61.42
CA PHE A 30 -15.39 4.39 -62.07
C PHE A 30 -14.83 3.36 -63.04
N SER A 31 -14.72 2.10 -62.61
CA SER A 31 -14.26 0.99 -63.45
C SER A 31 -15.17 0.75 -64.65
N ARG A 32 -16.50 0.89 -64.47
CA ARG A 32 -17.48 0.77 -65.55
C ARG A 32 -17.41 1.93 -66.55
N VAL A 33 -17.18 3.15 -66.07
CA VAL A 33 -17.01 4.34 -66.92
C VAL A 33 -15.67 4.29 -67.66
N ALA A 34 -14.59 3.89 -67.01
CA ALA A 34 -13.27 3.70 -67.62
C ALA A 34 -13.29 2.61 -68.70
N LYS A 35 -14.06 1.53 -68.50
CA LYS A 35 -14.24 0.49 -69.51
C LYS A 35 -15.02 1.01 -70.73
N ARG A 36 -16.08 1.80 -70.52
CA ARG A 36 -16.82 2.44 -71.63
C ARG A 36 -15.97 3.42 -72.42
N ALA A 37 -15.10 4.18 -71.75
CA ALA A 37 -14.16 5.09 -72.39
C ALA A 37 -13.14 4.40 -73.32
N LEU A 38 -12.88 3.11 -73.12
CA LEU A 38 -11.97 2.30 -73.96
C LEU A 38 -12.69 1.61 -75.12
N GLU A 39 -14.00 1.39 -75.00
CA GLU A 39 -14.80 0.58 -75.95
C GLU A 39 -15.66 1.43 -76.90
N GLU A 40 -16.00 2.68 -76.55
CA GLU A 40 -16.89 3.56 -77.33
C GLU A 40 -16.15 4.77 -77.95
N GLU A 41 -16.42 5.07 -79.24
CA GLU A 41 -15.75 6.14 -80.01
C GLU A 41 -16.30 7.55 -79.67
N ASP A 42 -17.54 7.64 -79.17
CA ASP A 42 -18.26 8.88 -78.82
C ASP A 42 -18.37 9.12 -77.30
N PHE A 43 -17.39 8.66 -76.53
CA PHE A 43 -17.44 8.70 -75.07
C PHE A 43 -17.47 10.14 -74.50
N GLU A 44 -18.45 10.46 -73.66
CA GLU A 44 -18.60 11.77 -73.01
C GLU A 44 -17.71 11.92 -71.74
N PRO A 45 -16.74 12.85 -71.73
CA PRO A 45 -15.83 13.07 -70.60
C PRO A 45 -16.51 13.54 -69.31
N GLU A 46 -17.66 14.23 -69.41
CA GLU A 46 -18.44 14.70 -68.25
C GLU A 46 -18.88 13.54 -67.35
N SER A 47 -19.03 12.34 -67.90
CA SER A 47 -19.37 11.13 -67.13
C SER A 47 -18.24 10.67 -66.20
N VAL A 48 -16.98 10.89 -66.59
CA VAL A 48 -15.79 10.57 -65.77
C VAL A 48 -15.63 11.59 -64.66
N GLU A 49 -15.78 12.87 -64.98
CA GLU A 49 -15.60 13.97 -64.03
C GLU A 49 -16.62 13.89 -62.89
N GLN A 50 -17.87 13.51 -63.17
CA GLN A 50 -18.89 13.30 -62.15
C GLN A 50 -18.57 12.14 -61.21
N VAL A 51 -17.99 11.05 -61.72
CA VAL A 51 -17.59 9.90 -60.89
C VAL A 51 -16.35 10.24 -60.06
N LEU A 52 -15.37 10.93 -60.64
CA LEU A 52 -14.20 11.43 -59.91
C LEU A 52 -14.58 12.35 -58.75
N LYS A 53 -15.49 13.31 -58.97
CA LYS A 53 -15.97 14.21 -57.91
C LYS A 53 -16.69 13.48 -56.78
N LYS A 54 -17.42 12.41 -57.08
CA LYS A 54 -18.04 11.56 -56.05
C LYS A 54 -16.97 10.84 -55.23
N LEU A 55 -15.95 10.30 -55.90
CA LEU A 55 -14.87 9.55 -55.27
C LEU A 55 -13.98 10.45 -54.40
N GLU A 56 -13.71 11.68 -54.86
CA GLU A 56 -12.98 12.71 -54.11
C GLU A 56 -13.73 13.10 -52.83
N LYS A 57 -15.02 13.39 -52.93
CA LYS A 57 -15.85 13.73 -51.77
C LYS A 57 -15.95 12.59 -50.76
N GLU A 58 -15.98 11.35 -51.25
CA GLU A 58 -16.01 10.17 -50.39
C GLU A 58 -14.67 9.93 -49.69
N ALA A 59 -13.56 10.12 -50.40
CA ALA A 59 -12.22 10.06 -49.83
C ALA A 59 -12.03 11.13 -48.72
N GLU A 60 -12.47 12.36 -48.97
CA GLU A 60 -12.47 13.44 -47.96
C GLU A 60 -13.31 13.04 -46.74
N SER A 61 -14.55 12.59 -46.94
CA SER A 61 -15.42 12.17 -45.84
C SER A 61 -14.84 11.01 -45.02
N SER A 62 -14.15 10.08 -45.67
CA SER A 62 -13.53 8.93 -45.01
C SER A 62 -12.29 9.35 -44.20
N TRP A 63 -11.49 10.27 -44.74
CA TRP A 63 -10.35 10.87 -44.05
C TRP A 63 -10.79 11.65 -42.81
N ASP A 64 -11.85 12.46 -42.92
CA ASP A 64 -12.40 13.22 -41.81
C ASP A 64 -12.95 12.31 -40.71
N ALA A 65 -13.65 11.24 -41.08
CA ALA A 65 -14.15 10.24 -40.13
C ALA A 65 -13.00 9.52 -39.40
N MET A 66 -11.92 9.18 -40.10
CA MET A 66 -10.74 8.56 -39.50
C MET A 66 -10.08 9.49 -38.48
N ASN A 67 -9.86 10.77 -38.83
CA ASN A 67 -9.25 11.74 -37.92
C ASN A 67 -10.13 12.01 -36.69
N ALA A 68 -11.46 12.09 -36.88
CA ALA A 68 -12.39 12.26 -35.77
C ALA A 68 -12.34 11.07 -34.80
N ALA A 69 -12.25 9.84 -35.32
CA ALA A 69 -12.12 8.64 -34.51
C ALA A 69 -10.77 8.60 -33.75
N GLU A 70 -9.67 8.99 -34.41
CA GLU A 70 -8.36 9.09 -33.77
C GLU A 70 -8.36 10.14 -32.64
N GLU A 71 -8.98 11.31 -32.87
CA GLU A 71 -9.07 12.36 -31.85
C GLU A 71 -9.92 11.93 -30.65
N GLU A 72 -11.02 11.19 -30.88
CA GLU A 72 -11.82 10.60 -29.82
C GLU A 72 -11.02 9.57 -29.00
N GLN A 73 -10.26 8.71 -29.65
CA GLN A 73 -9.37 7.75 -28.97
C GLN A 73 -8.32 8.47 -28.13
N LEU A 74 -7.69 9.52 -28.64
CA LEU A 74 -6.71 10.31 -27.90
C LEU A 74 -7.35 10.97 -26.67
N ARG A 75 -8.54 11.56 -26.80
CA ARG A 75 -9.27 12.13 -25.64
C ARG A 75 -9.61 11.08 -24.60
N ALA A 76 -10.01 9.88 -25.02
CA ALA A 76 -10.31 8.78 -24.09
C ALA A 76 -9.05 8.33 -23.33
N VAL A 77 -7.92 8.22 -24.02
CA VAL A 77 -6.61 7.88 -23.41
C VAL A 77 -6.19 8.98 -22.43
N GLU A 78 -6.29 10.25 -22.80
CA GLU A 78 -5.97 11.37 -21.91
C GLU A 78 -6.86 11.39 -20.66
N ALA A 79 -8.16 11.13 -20.81
CA ALA A 79 -9.08 11.04 -19.68
C ALA A 79 -8.72 9.89 -18.74
N TYR A 80 -8.33 8.74 -19.30
CA TYR A 80 -7.87 7.59 -18.51
C TYR A 80 -6.57 7.88 -17.75
N LEU A 81 -5.60 8.51 -18.42
CA LEU A 81 -4.33 8.91 -17.78
C LEU A 81 -4.57 9.90 -16.64
N ARG A 82 -5.43 10.90 -16.84
CA ARG A 82 -5.80 11.85 -15.76
C ARG A 82 -6.47 11.16 -14.58
N LEU A 83 -7.34 10.17 -14.83
CA LEU A 83 -7.97 9.39 -13.76
C LEU A 83 -6.92 8.59 -12.98
N MET A 84 -5.96 7.98 -13.69
CA MET A 84 -4.87 7.23 -13.09
C MET A 84 -3.99 8.14 -12.23
N ASP A 85 -3.61 9.32 -12.72
CA ASP A 85 -2.80 10.30 -11.99
C ASP A 85 -3.50 10.76 -10.71
N CYS A 86 -4.81 11.08 -10.80
CA CYS A 86 -5.61 11.42 -9.62
C CYS A 86 -5.63 10.28 -8.59
N SER A 87 -5.85 9.05 -9.05
CA SER A 87 -5.89 7.88 -8.16
C SER A 87 -4.53 7.60 -7.51
N MET A 88 -3.43 7.80 -8.24
CA MET A 88 -2.08 7.67 -7.71
C MET A 88 -1.80 8.75 -6.67
N ALA A 89 -2.15 10.01 -6.95
CA ALA A 89 -1.96 11.11 -6.01
C ALA A 89 -2.75 10.88 -4.70
N GLU A 90 -3.98 10.37 -4.78
CA GLU A 90 -4.76 9.98 -3.61
C GLU A 90 -4.09 8.84 -2.82
N PHE A 91 -3.55 7.83 -3.52
CA PHE A 91 -2.84 6.73 -2.89
C PHE A 91 -1.57 7.20 -2.17
N GLU A 92 -0.76 8.05 -2.81
CA GLU A 92 0.45 8.61 -2.22
C GLU A 92 0.14 9.44 -0.97
N SER A 93 -0.83 10.35 -1.05
CA SER A 93 -1.27 11.17 0.09
C SER A 93 -1.74 10.31 1.26
N LYS A 94 -2.53 9.27 0.98
CA LYS A 94 -3.02 8.34 2.01
C LYS A 94 -1.87 7.52 2.59
N SER A 95 -0.96 7.03 1.74
CA SER A 95 0.24 6.31 2.14
C SER A 95 1.08 7.15 3.10
N GLU A 96 1.43 8.37 2.70
CA GLU A 96 2.26 9.28 3.49
C GLU A 96 1.61 9.61 4.83
N SER A 97 0.29 9.87 4.84
CA SER A 97 -0.48 10.04 6.09
C SER A 97 -0.41 8.81 6.99
N THR A 98 -0.64 7.61 6.43
CA THR A 98 -0.66 6.37 7.24
C THR A 98 0.70 6.00 7.79
N VAL A 99 1.77 6.16 7.00
CA VAL A 99 3.14 5.87 7.42
C VAL A 99 3.56 6.86 8.50
N GLY A 100 3.36 8.16 8.28
CA GLY A 100 3.69 9.17 9.29
C GLY A 100 2.91 8.99 10.61
N HIS A 101 1.63 8.64 10.53
CA HIS A 101 0.84 8.31 11.72
C HIS A 101 1.34 7.04 12.42
N PHE A 102 1.72 6.01 11.67
CA PHE A 102 2.23 4.76 12.23
C PHE A 102 3.57 4.98 12.95
N GLU A 103 4.52 5.67 12.31
CA GLU A 103 5.82 6.00 12.89
C GLU A 103 5.69 6.83 14.17
N SER A 104 4.90 7.91 14.12
CA SER A 104 4.67 8.76 15.29
C SER A 104 4.05 7.98 16.46
N ASN A 105 3.10 7.09 16.17
CA ASN A 105 2.46 6.29 17.21
C ASN A 105 3.41 5.21 17.75
N ALA A 106 4.21 4.57 16.89
CA ALA A 106 5.22 3.61 17.28
C ALA A 106 6.27 4.24 18.21
N ASP A 107 6.76 5.43 17.89
CA ASP A 107 7.69 6.19 18.73
C ASP A 107 7.07 6.54 20.09
N ALA A 108 5.82 7.02 20.09
CA ALA A 108 5.11 7.34 21.33
C ALA A 108 4.90 6.09 22.22
N HIS A 109 4.62 4.93 21.62
CA HIS A 109 4.51 3.66 22.32
C HIS A 109 5.85 3.18 22.86
N PHE A 110 6.92 3.29 22.07
CA PHE A 110 8.28 2.93 22.47
C PHE A 110 8.77 3.79 23.65
N ASP A 111 8.49 5.09 23.61
CA ASP A 111 8.92 6.02 24.65
C ASP A 111 8.17 5.77 25.98
N LYS A 112 6.88 5.40 25.91
CA LYS A 112 6.11 4.93 27.07
C LYS A 112 6.69 3.64 27.65
N LEU A 113 7.01 2.65 26.81
CA LEU A 113 7.63 1.40 27.27
C LEU A 113 8.99 1.64 27.91
N SER A 114 9.80 2.52 27.33
CA SER A 114 11.12 2.90 27.86
C SER A 114 11.02 3.62 29.21
N LYS A 115 10.00 4.45 29.42
CA LYS A 115 9.72 5.08 30.71
C LYS A 115 9.26 4.06 31.74
N LEU A 116 8.35 3.15 31.35
CA LEU A 116 7.89 2.09 32.22
C LEU A 116 9.05 1.19 32.66
N ALA A 117 9.87 0.71 31.72
CA ALA A 117 11.04 -0.12 32.01
C ALA A 117 12.00 0.55 33.00
N ARG A 118 12.29 1.85 32.81
CA ARG A 118 13.12 2.64 33.75
C ARG A 118 12.49 2.73 35.14
N ALA A 119 11.17 2.95 35.22
CA ALA A 119 10.46 2.98 36.49
C ALA A 119 10.50 1.61 37.20
N THR A 120 10.30 0.52 36.46
CA THR A 120 10.37 -0.85 36.99
C THR A 120 11.76 -1.17 37.51
N HIS A 121 12.82 -0.78 36.80
CA HIS A 121 14.20 -0.97 37.25
C HIS A 121 14.48 -0.20 38.54
N SER A 122 14.09 1.09 38.61
CA SER A 122 14.26 1.90 39.83
C SER A 122 13.50 1.32 41.02
N MET A 123 12.29 0.79 40.77
CA MET A 123 11.50 0.11 41.80
C MET A 123 12.19 -1.18 42.27
N ALA A 124 12.74 -1.98 41.35
CA ALA A 124 13.49 -3.19 41.68
C ALA A 124 14.72 -2.87 42.54
N ASP A 125 15.48 -1.83 42.21
CA ASP A 125 16.64 -1.40 42.99
C ASP A 125 16.25 -1.00 44.42
N LYS A 126 15.18 -0.21 44.57
CA LYS A 126 14.64 0.19 45.89
C LYS A 126 14.16 -1.02 46.68
N MET A 127 13.48 -1.95 46.02
CA MET A 127 12.96 -3.16 46.65
C MET A 127 14.10 -4.09 47.10
N SER A 128 15.14 -4.23 46.28
CA SER A 128 16.36 -4.97 46.62
C SER A 128 17.06 -4.37 47.84
N ALA A 129 17.22 -3.04 47.89
CA ALA A 129 17.80 -2.35 49.03
C ALA A 129 16.96 -2.54 50.32
N ALA A 130 15.64 -2.45 50.20
CA ALA A 130 14.72 -2.67 51.32
C ALA A 130 14.77 -4.12 51.83
N ALA A 131 14.78 -5.10 50.92
CA ALA A 131 14.91 -6.51 51.26
C ALA A 131 16.24 -6.80 51.96
N ALA A 132 17.36 -6.27 51.44
CA ALA A 132 18.67 -6.42 52.07
C ALA A 132 18.72 -5.80 53.49
N ALA A 133 18.11 -4.62 53.67
CA ALA A 133 18.01 -3.98 54.99
C ALA A 133 17.15 -4.79 55.97
N ALA A 134 16.03 -5.35 55.50
CA ALA A 134 15.16 -6.20 56.30
C ALA A 134 15.89 -7.50 56.70
N SER A 135 16.53 -8.18 55.75
CA SER A 135 17.35 -9.37 56.03
C SER A 135 18.45 -9.06 57.03
N LYS A 136 19.17 -7.94 56.89
CA LYS A 136 20.20 -7.53 57.86
C LYS A 136 19.63 -7.35 59.27
N LYS A 137 18.46 -6.70 59.41
CA LYS A 137 17.79 -6.56 60.71
C LYS A 137 17.37 -7.90 61.30
N HIS A 138 16.85 -8.81 60.49
CA HIS A 138 16.50 -10.17 60.93
C HIS A 138 17.74 -10.93 61.42
N PHE A 139 18.85 -10.90 60.66
CA PHE A 139 20.10 -11.52 61.09
C PHE A 139 20.63 -10.92 62.40
N GLN A 140 20.60 -9.59 62.54
CA GLN A 140 21.01 -8.92 63.78
C GLN A 140 20.13 -9.32 64.97
N ALA A 141 18.81 -9.39 64.80
CA ALA A 141 17.90 -9.85 65.85
C ALA A 141 18.15 -11.31 66.23
N ALA A 142 18.41 -12.18 65.25
CA ALA A 142 18.75 -13.58 65.49
C ALA A 142 20.07 -13.72 66.26
N ILE A 143 21.10 -12.94 65.91
CA ILE A 143 22.38 -12.91 66.64
C ILE A 143 22.19 -12.37 68.06
N ALA A 144 21.42 -11.30 68.23
CA ALA A 144 21.11 -10.72 69.55
C ALA A 144 20.36 -11.74 70.43
N TRP A 145 19.44 -12.50 69.86
CA TRP A 145 18.74 -13.56 70.56
C TRP A 145 19.66 -14.72 70.95
N ALA A 146 20.51 -15.20 70.03
CA ALA A 146 21.47 -16.26 70.31
C ALA A 146 22.51 -15.85 71.38
N THR A 147 22.99 -14.60 71.33
CA THR A 147 23.88 -14.04 72.36
C THR A 147 23.20 -13.91 73.71
N SER A 148 21.92 -13.51 73.75
CA SER A 148 21.11 -13.51 74.98
C SER A 148 20.99 -14.92 75.58
N ILE A 149 20.66 -15.92 74.75
CA ILE A 149 20.53 -17.32 75.21
C ILE A 149 21.85 -17.84 75.77
N THR A 150 22.96 -17.59 75.09
CA THR A 150 24.28 -18.07 75.53
C THR A 150 24.73 -17.37 76.81
N ALA A 151 24.46 -16.07 76.96
CA ALA A 151 24.69 -15.34 78.21
C ALA A 151 23.84 -15.90 79.36
N GLU A 152 22.55 -16.16 79.14
CA GLU A 152 21.67 -16.79 80.14
C GLU A 152 22.14 -18.18 80.54
N ALA A 153 22.55 -19.01 79.57
CA ALA A 153 23.07 -20.35 79.83
C ALA A 153 24.35 -20.31 80.68
N SER A 154 25.27 -19.39 80.38
CA SER A 154 26.48 -19.15 81.17
C SER A 154 26.17 -18.65 82.58
N ALA A 155 25.24 -17.69 82.72
CA ALA A 155 24.79 -17.16 84.00
C ALA A 155 24.16 -18.26 84.88
N ARG A 156 23.30 -19.13 84.31
CA ARG A 156 22.73 -20.29 85.02
C ARG A 156 23.82 -21.26 85.49
N LYS A 157 24.84 -21.51 84.68
CA LYS A 157 25.98 -22.38 85.04
C LYS A 157 26.77 -21.79 86.23
N SER A 158 27.02 -20.47 86.22
CA SER A 158 27.70 -19.76 87.32
C SER A 158 26.90 -19.70 88.63
N ARG A 159 25.56 -19.59 88.53
CA ARG A 159 24.66 -19.65 89.71
C ARG A 159 24.68 -21.05 90.33
N LYS A 160 24.65 -22.09 89.49
CA LYS A 160 24.68 -23.49 89.94
C LYS A 160 25.99 -23.84 90.65
N SER A 161 27.14 -23.32 90.18
CA SER A 161 28.44 -23.51 90.85
C SER A 161 28.56 -22.74 92.17
N ARG A 162 27.93 -21.57 92.30
CA ARG A 162 27.89 -20.78 93.54
C ARG A 162 26.96 -21.40 94.61
N SER A 163 25.81 -21.96 94.22
CA SER A 163 24.90 -22.63 95.16
C SER A 163 25.46 -23.95 95.71
N SER A 164 26.33 -24.64 94.95
CA SER A 164 27.03 -25.85 95.43
C SER A 164 28.20 -25.56 96.38
N GLY A 165 28.65 -24.30 96.49
CA GLY A 165 29.69 -23.89 97.44
C GLY A 165 29.16 -23.34 98.78
N LEU A 166 27.83 -23.19 98.94
CA LEU A 166 27.20 -22.57 100.12
C LEU A 166 26.58 -23.58 101.11
N LYS A 167 27.05 -24.84 101.09
CA LYS A 167 26.71 -25.85 102.10
C LYS A 167 27.94 -26.25 102.90
N ILE A 168 28.46 -25.33 103.71
CA ILE A 168 29.34 -25.69 104.82
C ILE A 168 28.99 -24.76 105.98
N HIS A 169 28.12 -25.23 106.88
CA HIS A 169 28.19 -25.07 108.33
C HIS A 169 27.10 -25.92 108.98
#